data_AF-A0A7X6RKJ3-F1
#
_entry.id   AF-A0A7X6RKJ3-F1
#
_cell.length_a   1.000
_cell.length_b   1.000
_cell.length_c   1.000
_cell.angle_alpha   90.00
_cell.angle_beta   90.00
_cell.angle_gamma   90.00
#
_symmetry.space_group_name_H-M   'P 1'
#
loop_
_entity.id
_entity.type
_entity.pdbx_description
1 polymer ?
#
loop_
_entity_poly.entity_id
_entity_poly.type
_entity_poly.pdbx_seq_one_letter_code
_entity_poly.pdbx_strand_id
1 'polypeptide(L)'
;MSDHSHVDEIAGEARKFSSAITAALQMYAQAANWRERQRARKQIKRLVREEQREQAQARAHHLTWSNQAVDRYRAHAQAVANRANDPTVDHEHRARDAASLANHRDDLAAQFVSNGHLTRTEQGIALDGLDAATVFPEFKTGDLFNRAHKVKGLEALRYRARVAREKVSVQQRARTERAAWEASLDAAAQTAEQSTGRFSSTVAYLPEGANQVVHEHARHGSEIEAAVWTHNQVSQIRPAPGTSVLVSAYDTDDKGNARPVFRAEGEREAVTDEVSQWWDTTERAATEQDWGRAPEPELTAAQFNAVQRVRDTQAELRQRVRAGRATEWDYRYAQSVTDSAAKHLGPARAAWETDNAEANSRAIVTVSATARDGGTSQSISYFPTEADAAKWTHSHVTETNWKPGVTIAVRAREACQQRPFYITEGNQITVGRDTELWAAETRDGFNSTNTSQARDDHFRSSDPDTVVAERDRLRGELESLSTRHRLSIEHNGDLAEQNARLTRQLSALTAERDELRETNTELVNQLATTNGHTNDHSNGHTNGRESIPGHAFAGLVNGHDREGMER
;
A
#
# COMPACT_ATOMS: atom_id res chain seq x y z
N MET A 1 27.10 -21.41 0.06
CA MET A 1 25.99 -22.38 -0.03
C MET A 1 25.07 -21.86 -1.11
N SER A 2 24.89 -22.60 -2.19
CA SER A 2 24.12 -22.14 -3.34
C SER A 2 22.64 -22.22 -3.01
N ASP A 3 21.99 -21.07 -2.83
CA ASP A 3 20.54 -20.92 -2.72
C ASP A 3 19.89 -21.36 -4.04
N HIS A 4 19.74 -22.67 -4.20
CA HIS A 4 18.84 -23.21 -5.21
C HIS A 4 17.43 -22.87 -4.74
N SER A 5 16.66 -22.22 -5.60
CA SER A 5 15.27 -21.89 -5.33
C SER A 5 14.56 -23.16 -4.89
N HIS A 6 13.79 -23.11 -3.80
CA HIS A 6 12.99 -24.24 -3.30
C HIS A 6 12.06 -24.81 -4.39
N VAL A 7 11.74 -24.00 -5.40
CA VAL A 7 10.99 -24.39 -6.60
C VAL A 7 11.79 -25.32 -7.51
N ASP A 8 13.10 -25.10 -7.65
CA ASP A 8 13.98 -25.93 -8.49
C ASP A 8 14.22 -27.31 -7.87
N GLU A 9 14.29 -27.38 -6.54
CA GLU A 9 14.41 -28.64 -5.82
C GLU A 9 13.14 -29.49 -5.99
N ILE A 10 11.96 -28.89 -5.79
CA ILE A 10 10.65 -29.54 -6.03
C ILE A 10 10.53 -29.98 -7.50
N ALA A 11 10.92 -29.13 -8.45
CA ALA A 11 10.90 -29.48 -9.87
C ALA A 11 11.91 -30.60 -10.22
N GLY A 12 13.03 -30.67 -9.49
CA GLY A 12 14.02 -31.75 -9.61
C GLY A 12 13.47 -33.08 -9.11
N GLU A 13 12.83 -33.10 -7.95
CA GLU A 13 12.20 -34.29 -7.37
C GLU A 13 11.04 -34.80 -8.21
N ALA A 14 10.15 -33.89 -8.67
CA ALA A 14 9.04 -34.25 -9.55
C ALA A 14 9.53 -34.90 -10.86
N ARG A 15 10.66 -34.44 -11.41
CA ARG A 15 11.29 -35.04 -12.60
C ARG A 15 11.85 -36.44 -12.30
N LYS A 16 12.48 -36.65 -11.14
CA LYS A 16 12.97 -37.97 -10.70
C LYS A 16 11.83 -38.96 -10.49
N PHE A 17 10.74 -38.54 -9.85
CA PHE A 17 9.56 -39.39 -9.66
C PHE A 17 8.90 -39.74 -11.02
N SER A 18 8.74 -38.75 -11.89
CA SER A 18 8.15 -38.95 -13.22
C SER A 18 8.97 -39.92 -14.07
N SER A 19 10.31 -39.81 -14.04
CA SER A 19 11.19 -40.73 -14.76
C SER A 19 11.14 -42.14 -14.16
N ALA A 20 11.14 -42.27 -12.83
CA ALA A 20 11.01 -43.56 -12.15
C ALA A 20 9.68 -44.26 -12.44
N ILE A 21 8.56 -43.52 -12.43
CA ILE A 21 7.25 -44.06 -12.82
C ILE A 21 7.23 -44.48 -14.29
N THR A 22 7.77 -43.65 -15.18
CA THR A 22 7.80 -43.95 -16.62
C THR A 22 8.60 -45.23 -16.89
N ALA A 23 9.77 -45.38 -16.26
CA ALA A 23 10.56 -46.61 -16.34
C ALA A 23 9.80 -47.82 -15.81
N ALA A 24 9.12 -47.70 -14.66
CA ALA A 24 8.32 -48.79 -14.10
C ALA A 24 7.12 -49.18 -14.98
N LEU A 25 6.48 -48.21 -15.65
CA LEU A 25 5.41 -48.44 -16.61
C LEU A 25 5.93 -49.09 -17.90
N GLN A 26 7.11 -48.70 -18.39
CA GLN A 26 7.77 -49.35 -19.52
C GLN A 26 8.10 -50.81 -19.20
N MET A 27 8.65 -51.09 -18.02
CA MET A 27 8.88 -52.46 -17.56
C MET A 27 7.58 -53.28 -17.49
N TYR A 28 6.48 -52.66 -17.04
CA TYR A 28 5.17 -53.30 -17.03
C TYR A 28 4.66 -53.62 -18.44
N ALA A 29 4.86 -52.71 -19.40
CA ALA A 29 4.45 -52.90 -20.79
C ALA A 29 5.28 -53.97 -21.52
N GLN A 30 6.59 -54.03 -21.25
CA GLN A 30 7.52 -54.98 -21.85
C GLN A 30 7.51 -56.37 -21.20
N ALA A 31 6.88 -56.53 -20.04
CA ALA A 31 6.80 -57.80 -19.32
C ALA A 31 6.07 -58.88 -20.13
N ALA A 32 6.84 -59.91 -20.54
CA ALA A 32 6.37 -61.00 -21.38
C ALA A 32 5.60 -62.07 -20.59
N ASN A 33 5.90 -62.21 -19.29
CA ASN A 33 5.24 -63.17 -18.42
C ASN A 33 4.43 -62.52 -17.28
N TRP A 34 3.47 -63.27 -16.75
CA TRP A 34 2.56 -62.78 -15.70
C TRP A 34 3.28 -62.41 -14.39
N ARG A 35 4.39 -63.09 -14.07
CA ARG A 35 5.18 -62.83 -12.85
C ARG A 35 5.90 -61.48 -12.92
N GLU A 36 6.47 -61.14 -14.06
CA GLU A 36 7.09 -59.83 -14.32
C GLU A 36 6.06 -58.70 -14.23
N ARG A 37 4.87 -58.88 -14.83
CA ARG A 37 3.77 -57.90 -14.69
C ARG A 37 3.36 -57.69 -13.23
N GLN A 38 3.30 -58.76 -12.42
CA GLN A 38 3.04 -58.62 -11.00
C GLN A 38 4.15 -57.89 -10.24
N ARG A 39 5.42 -58.17 -10.54
CA ARG A 39 6.57 -57.46 -9.94
C ARG A 39 6.54 -55.98 -10.28
N ALA A 40 6.34 -55.62 -11.55
CA ALA A 40 6.23 -54.23 -11.99
C ALA A 40 5.03 -53.51 -11.33
N ARG A 41 3.85 -54.15 -11.23
CA ARG A 41 2.71 -53.59 -10.48
C ARG A 41 3.03 -53.34 -9.01
N LYS A 42 3.74 -54.26 -8.34
CA LYS A 42 4.18 -54.08 -6.95
C LYS A 42 5.16 -52.92 -6.83
N GLN A 43 6.08 -52.77 -7.78
CA GLN A 43 7.04 -51.67 -7.82
C GLN A 43 6.35 -50.31 -8.01
N ILE A 44 5.42 -50.19 -8.96
CA ILE A 44 4.61 -48.97 -9.15
C ILE A 44 3.83 -48.63 -7.88
N LYS A 45 3.15 -49.62 -7.27
CA LYS A 45 2.43 -49.41 -6.00
C LYS A 45 3.35 -48.99 -4.86
N ARG A 46 4.59 -49.49 -4.81
CA ARG A 46 5.59 -49.09 -3.82
C ARG A 46 6.00 -47.64 -4.02
N LEU A 47 6.39 -47.26 -5.24
CA LEU A 47 6.80 -45.89 -5.59
C LEU A 47 5.68 -44.88 -5.28
N VAL A 48 4.44 -45.17 -5.67
CA VAL A 48 3.30 -44.27 -5.38
C VAL A 48 3.04 -44.14 -3.88
N ARG A 49 3.18 -45.21 -3.10
CA ARG A 49 3.01 -45.16 -1.63
C ARG A 49 4.14 -44.44 -0.92
N GLU A 50 5.34 -44.47 -1.48
CA GLU A 50 6.53 -43.79 -0.96
C GLU A 50 6.37 -42.28 -1.20
N GLU A 51 6.08 -41.87 -2.43
CA GLU A 51 5.74 -40.49 -2.78
C GLU A 51 4.57 -39.95 -1.94
N GLN A 52 3.49 -40.73 -1.78
CA GLN A 52 2.37 -40.31 -0.94
C GLN A 52 2.76 -40.14 0.53
N ARG A 53 3.71 -40.93 1.05
CA ARG A 53 4.23 -40.76 2.42
C ARG A 53 5.08 -39.51 2.52
N GLU A 54 5.95 -39.26 1.56
CA GLU A 54 6.80 -38.07 1.50
C GLU A 54 5.94 -36.80 1.40
N GLN A 55 4.94 -36.78 0.50
CA GLN A 55 3.97 -35.69 0.41
C GLN A 55 3.17 -35.49 1.70
N ALA A 56 2.76 -36.58 2.36
CA ALA A 56 2.06 -36.51 3.64
C ALA A 56 2.97 -35.98 4.76
N GLN A 57 4.24 -36.36 4.78
CA GLN A 57 5.24 -35.86 5.73
C GLN A 57 5.53 -34.37 5.49
N ALA A 58 5.75 -33.96 4.24
CA ALA A 58 5.92 -32.56 3.87
C ALA A 58 4.71 -31.73 4.30
N ARG A 59 3.48 -32.20 4.00
CA ARG A 59 2.26 -31.54 4.44
C ARG A 59 2.17 -31.45 5.96
N ALA A 60 2.47 -32.52 6.69
CA ALA A 60 2.49 -32.50 8.16
C ALA A 60 3.50 -31.48 8.70
N HIS A 61 4.68 -31.40 8.09
CA HIS A 61 5.69 -30.40 8.44
C HIS A 61 5.18 -28.97 8.20
N HIS A 62 4.56 -28.70 7.04
CA HIS A 62 3.99 -27.39 6.74
C HIS A 62 2.82 -27.00 7.65
N LEU A 63 1.99 -27.96 8.09
CA LEU A 63 0.94 -27.70 9.08
C LEU A 63 1.54 -27.33 10.43
N THR A 64 2.54 -28.07 10.90
CA THR A 64 3.28 -27.77 12.13
C THR A 64 3.95 -26.40 12.06
N TRP A 65 4.64 -26.11 10.96
CA TRP A 65 5.28 -24.81 10.72
C TRP A 65 4.25 -23.67 10.71
N SER A 66 3.09 -23.87 10.07
CA SER A 66 2.05 -22.83 10.01
C SER A 66 1.46 -22.55 11.40
N ASN A 67 1.22 -23.59 12.21
CA ASN A 67 0.82 -23.45 13.62
C ASN A 67 1.87 -22.64 14.40
N GLN A 68 3.15 -23.02 14.29
CA GLN A 68 4.25 -22.33 14.97
C GLN A 68 4.43 -20.88 14.49
N ALA A 69 4.18 -20.60 13.21
CA ALA A 69 4.22 -19.26 12.65
C ALA A 69 3.10 -18.38 13.23
N VAL A 70 1.86 -18.89 13.31
CA VAL A 70 0.75 -18.19 13.98
C VAL A 70 1.07 -17.97 15.47
N ASP A 71 1.62 -18.97 16.16
CA ASP A 71 1.99 -18.82 17.58
C ASP A 71 3.10 -17.79 17.81
N ARG A 72 4.09 -17.72 16.90
CA ARG A 72 5.13 -16.68 16.92
C ARG A 72 4.55 -15.30 16.66
N TYR A 73 3.65 -15.18 15.68
CA TYR A 73 2.92 -13.95 15.42
C TYR A 73 2.09 -13.51 16.63
N ARG A 74 1.37 -14.44 17.26
CA ARG A 74 0.62 -14.20 18.49
C ARG A 74 1.52 -13.68 19.61
N ALA A 75 2.69 -14.29 19.82
CA ALA A 75 3.65 -13.81 20.81
C ALA A 75 4.15 -12.39 20.50
N HIS A 76 4.38 -12.09 19.21
CA HIS A 76 4.72 -10.73 18.76
C HIS A 76 3.57 -9.75 19.03
N ALA A 77 2.34 -10.10 18.66
CA ALA A 77 1.14 -9.30 18.93
C ALA A 77 0.95 -9.05 20.44
N GLN A 78 1.17 -10.05 21.28
CA GLN A 78 1.09 -9.93 22.74
C GLN A 78 2.17 -8.98 23.28
N ALA A 79 3.40 -9.08 22.77
CA ALA A 79 4.49 -8.18 23.17
C ALA A 79 4.20 -6.73 22.79
N VAL A 80 3.67 -6.50 21.58
CA VAL A 80 3.23 -5.17 21.11
C VAL A 80 2.07 -4.65 21.97
N ALA A 81 1.08 -5.47 22.29
CA ALA A 81 -0.04 -5.08 23.16
C ALA A 81 0.44 -4.72 24.58
N ASN A 82 1.37 -5.50 25.14
CA ASN A 82 1.96 -5.21 26.45
C ASN A 82 2.72 -3.88 26.45
N ARG A 83 3.53 -3.61 25.41
CA ARG A 83 4.25 -2.33 25.26
C ARG A 83 3.31 -1.16 24.99
N ALA A 84 2.23 -1.39 24.26
CA ALA A 84 1.21 -0.36 24.01
C ALA A 84 0.51 0.06 25.32
N ASN A 85 0.35 -0.85 26.28
CA ASN A 85 -0.22 -0.59 27.60
C ASN A 85 0.80 -0.03 28.61
N ASP A 86 2.10 -0.10 28.31
CA ASP A 86 3.14 0.47 29.18
C ASP A 86 3.19 2.00 28.99
N PRO A 87 2.94 2.80 30.05
CA PRO A 87 2.96 4.25 29.97
C PRO A 87 4.37 4.81 29.69
N THR A 88 5.43 4.03 29.91
CA THR A 88 6.82 4.47 29.70
C THR A 88 7.27 4.40 28.25
N VAL A 89 6.55 3.65 27.41
CA VAL A 89 6.86 3.50 25.99
C VAL A 89 6.35 4.72 25.22
N ASP A 90 7.23 5.41 24.52
CA ASP A 90 6.90 6.56 23.69
C ASP A 90 5.95 6.17 22.54
N HIS A 91 5.24 7.16 21.99
CA HIS A 91 4.24 6.89 20.96
C HIS A 91 4.84 6.49 19.61
N GLU A 92 6.04 6.98 19.28
CA GLU A 92 6.74 6.57 18.07
C GLU A 92 7.09 5.08 18.08
N HIS A 93 7.52 4.57 19.23
CA HIS A 93 7.86 3.18 19.45
C HIS A 93 6.60 2.33 19.35
N ARG A 94 5.46 2.79 19.88
CA ARG A 94 4.16 2.13 19.67
C ARG A 94 3.74 2.13 18.20
N ALA A 95 3.96 3.23 17.48
CA ALA A 95 3.65 3.32 16.04
C ALA A 95 4.56 2.39 15.22
N ARG A 96 5.86 2.35 15.53
CA ARG A 96 6.83 1.42 14.92
C ARG A 96 6.48 -0.03 15.22
N ASP A 97 6.09 -0.34 16.45
CA ASP A 97 5.62 -1.66 16.86
C ASP A 97 4.35 -2.07 16.11
N ALA A 98 3.38 -1.16 15.98
CA ALA A 98 2.13 -1.41 15.25
C ALA A 98 2.40 -1.64 13.75
N ALA A 99 3.28 -0.85 13.14
CA ALA A 99 3.71 -1.03 11.75
C ALA A 99 4.47 -2.35 11.56
N SER A 100 5.39 -2.68 12.48
CA SER A 100 6.12 -3.96 12.49
C SER A 100 5.17 -5.15 12.61
N LEU A 101 4.14 -5.05 13.46
CA LEU A 101 3.11 -6.08 13.60
C LEU A 101 2.29 -6.23 12.32
N ALA A 102 1.89 -5.13 11.69
CA ALA A 102 1.16 -5.14 10.42
C ALA A 102 1.98 -5.80 9.30
N ASN A 103 3.26 -5.44 9.18
CA ASN A 103 4.18 -6.05 8.21
C ASN A 103 4.35 -7.55 8.47
N HIS A 104 4.55 -7.95 9.74
CA HIS A 104 4.66 -9.36 10.10
C HIS A 104 3.37 -10.15 9.77
N ARG A 105 2.20 -9.54 9.95
CA ARG A 105 0.91 -10.13 9.56
C ARG A 105 0.84 -10.34 8.05
N ASP A 106 1.15 -9.30 7.28
CA ASP A 106 1.05 -9.31 5.82
C ASP A 106 2.06 -10.30 5.21
N ASP A 107 3.28 -10.38 5.74
CA ASP A 107 4.30 -11.35 5.34
C ASP A 107 3.83 -12.80 5.57
N LEU A 108 3.27 -13.10 6.74
CA LEU A 108 2.75 -14.44 7.05
C LEU A 108 1.50 -14.76 6.23
N ALA A 109 0.61 -13.79 6.02
CA ALA A 109 -0.57 -13.96 5.18
C ALA A 109 -0.14 -14.30 3.74
N ALA A 110 0.84 -13.59 3.19
CA ALA A 110 1.41 -13.88 1.88
C ALA A 110 2.01 -15.29 1.82
N GLN A 111 2.81 -15.69 2.83
CA GLN A 111 3.40 -17.03 2.91
C GLN A 111 2.35 -18.14 3.00
N PHE A 112 1.29 -17.97 3.80
CA PHE A 112 0.21 -18.97 3.90
C PHE A 112 -0.57 -19.10 2.59
N VAL A 113 -0.83 -17.98 1.93
CA VAL A 113 -1.55 -17.96 0.65
C VAL A 113 -0.73 -18.56 -0.50
N SER A 114 0.59 -18.40 -0.46
CA SER A 114 1.52 -19.00 -1.44
C SER A 114 1.91 -20.44 -1.14
N ASN A 115 1.68 -20.94 0.09
CA ASN A 115 2.05 -22.29 0.47
C ASN A 115 1.18 -23.34 -0.23
N GLY A 116 1.77 -24.03 -1.22
CA GLY A 116 1.11 -25.08 -2.02
C GLY A 116 0.84 -26.38 -1.29
N HIS A 117 1.44 -26.61 -0.12
CA HIS A 117 1.21 -27.81 0.69
C HIS A 117 -0.01 -27.70 1.59
N LEU A 118 -0.55 -26.49 1.78
CA LEU A 118 -1.80 -26.26 2.50
C LEU A 118 -2.98 -26.29 1.53
N THR A 119 -4.04 -26.99 1.90
CA THR A 119 -5.31 -26.90 1.18
C THR A 119 -5.92 -25.50 1.36
N ARG A 120 -6.78 -25.05 0.43
CA ARG A 120 -7.45 -23.74 0.55
C ARG A 120 -8.22 -23.55 1.86
N THR A 121 -8.77 -24.64 2.42
CA THR A 121 -9.43 -24.60 3.73
C THR A 121 -8.42 -24.36 4.85
N GLU A 122 -7.28 -25.05 4.83
CA GLU A 122 -6.21 -24.85 5.81
C GLU A 122 -5.57 -23.46 5.69
N GLN A 123 -5.37 -22.94 4.48
CA GLN A 123 -4.93 -21.56 4.26
C GLN A 123 -5.90 -20.56 4.92
N GLY A 124 -7.21 -20.77 4.75
CA GLY A 124 -8.23 -19.94 5.40
C GLY A 124 -8.21 -20.05 6.93
N ILE A 125 -8.03 -21.26 7.48
CA ILE A 125 -7.89 -21.47 8.93
C ILE A 125 -6.64 -20.77 9.47
N ALA A 126 -5.52 -20.80 8.74
CA ALA A 126 -4.29 -20.11 9.14
C ALA A 126 -4.46 -18.59 9.17
N LEU A 127 -5.13 -18.01 8.16
CA LEU A 127 -5.47 -16.58 8.13
C LEU A 127 -6.39 -16.18 9.30
N ASP A 128 -7.41 -17.00 9.59
CA ASP A 128 -8.27 -16.80 10.76
C ASP A 128 -7.48 -16.88 12.07
N GLY A 129 -6.48 -17.75 12.14
CA GLY A 129 -5.54 -17.84 13.25
C GLY A 129 -4.73 -16.54 13.43
N LEU A 130 -4.25 -15.92 12.35
CA LEU A 130 -3.57 -14.61 12.40
C LEU A 130 -4.51 -13.50 12.87
N ASP A 131 -5.73 -13.45 12.35
CA ASP A 131 -6.73 -12.46 12.76
C ASP A 131 -7.09 -12.63 14.24
N ALA A 132 -7.33 -13.86 14.68
CA ALA A 132 -7.60 -14.17 16.08
C ALA A 132 -6.41 -13.81 16.98
N ALA A 133 -5.18 -14.11 16.55
CA ALA A 133 -3.96 -13.75 17.29
C ALA A 133 -3.73 -12.23 17.38
N THR A 134 -4.25 -11.46 16.42
CA THR A 134 -4.19 -9.98 16.44
C THR A 134 -5.20 -9.40 17.44
N VAL A 135 -6.42 -9.94 17.45
CA VAL A 135 -7.52 -9.42 18.30
C VAL A 135 -7.41 -9.92 19.75
N PHE A 136 -6.99 -11.16 19.95
CA PHE A 136 -6.97 -11.86 21.24
C PHE A 136 -5.61 -12.53 21.51
N PRO A 137 -4.50 -11.75 21.57
CA PRO A 137 -3.15 -12.29 21.66
C PRO A 137 -2.87 -13.14 22.91
N GLU A 138 -3.61 -12.91 24.00
CA GLU A 138 -3.49 -13.65 25.26
C GLU A 138 -3.97 -15.11 25.16
N PHE A 139 -4.84 -15.44 24.20
CA PHE A 139 -5.36 -16.79 24.03
C PHE A 139 -4.47 -17.63 23.13
N LYS A 140 -3.95 -18.74 23.64
CA LYS A 140 -3.21 -19.70 22.81
C LYS A 140 -4.16 -20.36 21.83
N THR A 141 -3.86 -20.24 20.55
CA THR A 141 -4.62 -20.77 19.41
C THR A 141 -4.74 -22.30 19.41
N GLY A 142 -3.89 -23.00 20.17
CA GLY A 142 -3.88 -24.46 20.23
C GLY A 142 -3.49 -25.07 18.87
N ASP A 143 -3.87 -26.33 18.63
CA ASP A 143 -3.67 -26.94 17.32
C ASP A 143 -4.81 -26.53 16.36
N LEU A 144 -4.58 -25.47 15.59
CA LEU A 144 -5.55 -24.88 14.66
C LEU A 144 -6.07 -25.91 13.64
N PHE A 145 -5.22 -26.84 13.21
CA PHE A 145 -5.53 -27.76 12.12
C PHE A 145 -6.15 -29.08 12.57
N ASN A 146 -6.22 -29.34 13.88
CA ASN A 146 -6.72 -30.62 14.42
C ASN A 146 -8.17 -30.92 14.00
N ARG A 147 -8.95 -29.90 13.62
CA ARG A 147 -10.32 -30.02 13.09
C ARG A 147 -10.48 -29.62 11.63
N ALA A 148 -9.41 -29.28 10.91
CA ALA A 148 -9.50 -28.81 9.53
C ALA A 148 -10.18 -29.82 8.59
N HIS A 149 -9.98 -31.13 8.83
CA HIS A 149 -10.61 -32.21 8.06
C HIS A 149 -12.12 -32.36 8.33
N LYS A 150 -12.65 -31.78 9.41
CA LYS A 150 -14.08 -31.83 9.78
C LYS A 150 -14.89 -30.69 9.16
N VAL A 151 -14.21 -29.61 8.74
CA VAL A 151 -14.82 -28.47 8.08
C VAL A 151 -15.30 -28.90 6.68
N LYS A 152 -16.59 -29.19 6.55
CA LYS A 152 -17.24 -29.60 5.30
C LYS A 152 -18.34 -28.61 4.91
N GLY A 153 -18.63 -28.50 3.61
CA GLY A 153 -19.76 -27.70 3.11
C GLY A 153 -19.53 -26.19 3.18
N LEU A 154 -20.46 -25.46 3.82
CA LEU A 154 -20.53 -23.99 3.80
C LEU A 154 -19.31 -23.32 4.43
N GLU A 155 -18.73 -23.89 5.49
CA GLU A 155 -17.54 -23.34 6.14
C GLU A 155 -16.32 -23.40 5.22
N ALA A 156 -16.11 -24.51 4.51
CA ALA A 156 -15.05 -24.62 3.51
C ALA A 156 -15.20 -23.60 2.37
N LEU A 157 -16.45 -23.27 1.99
CA LEU A 157 -16.72 -22.18 1.05
C LEU A 157 -16.39 -20.81 1.64
N ARG A 158 -16.74 -20.54 2.90
CA ARG A 158 -16.37 -19.30 3.60
C ARG A 158 -14.84 -19.12 3.64
N TYR A 159 -14.10 -20.18 3.97
CA TYR A 159 -12.64 -20.16 3.96
C TYR A 159 -12.08 -19.88 2.55
N ARG A 160 -12.60 -20.53 1.51
CA ARG A 160 -12.20 -20.25 0.11
C ARG A 160 -12.49 -18.81 -0.31
N ALA A 161 -13.65 -18.27 0.06
CA ALA A 161 -14.04 -16.90 -0.24
C ALA A 161 -13.17 -15.89 0.52
N ARG A 162 -12.76 -16.20 1.75
CA ARG A 162 -11.81 -15.38 2.52
C ARG A 162 -10.43 -15.36 1.85
N VAL A 163 -9.87 -16.51 1.51
CA VAL A 163 -8.58 -16.59 0.78
C VAL A 163 -8.64 -15.85 -0.56
N ALA A 164 -9.74 -15.95 -1.30
CA ALA A 164 -9.91 -15.21 -2.55
C ALA A 164 -9.92 -13.69 -2.35
N ARG A 165 -10.62 -13.20 -1.32
CA ARG A 165 -10.63 -11.77 -0.96
C ARG A 165 -9.24 -11.28 -0.56
N GLU A 166 -8.50 -12.07 0.22
CA GLU A 166 -7.15 -11.68 0.64
C GLU A 166 -6.16 -11.65 -0.54
N LYS A 167 -6.28 -12.59 -1.48
CA LYS A 167 -5.49 -12.52 -2.73
C LYS A 167 -5.76 -11.23 -3.51
N VAL A 168 -7.03 -10.82 -3.60
CA VAL A 168 -7.42 -9.59 -4.31
C VAL A 168 -6.94 -8.36 -3.55
N SER A 169 -7.07 -8.32 -2.22
CA SER A 169 -6.61 -7.18 -1.41
C SER A 169 -5.09 -6.97 -1.55
N VAL A 170 -4.29 -8.03 -1.47
CA VAL A 170 -2.83 -7.97 -1.66
C VAL A 170 -2.47 -7.48 -3.06
N GLN A 171 -3.13 -8.00 -4.10
CA GLN A 171 -2.90 -7.53 -5.47
C GLN A 171 -3.32 -6.07 -5.67
N GLN A 172 -4.40 -5.63 -5.02
CA GLN A 172 -4.89 -4.26 -5.10
C GLN A 172 -3.96 -3.28 -4.38
N ARG A 173 -3.45 -3.64 -3.18
CA ARG A 173 -2.43 -2.84 -2.47
C ARG A 173 -1.18 -2.65 -3.32
N ALA A 174 -0.64 -3.74 -3.88
CA ALA A 174 0.53 -3.66 -4.76
C ALA A 174 0.29 -2.77 -5.99
N ARG A 175 -0.94 -2.76 -6.54
CA ARG A 175 -1.31 -1.86 -7.65
C ARG A 175 -1.45 -0.42 -7.19
N THR A 176 -2.07 -0.15 -6.05
CA THR A 176 -2.22 1.22 -5.53
C THR A 176 -0.89 1.83 -5.12
N GLU A 177 0.01 1.05 -4.53
CA GLU A 177 1.37 1.49 -4.20
C GLU A 177 2.14 1.86 -5.48
N ARG A 178 2.04 1.02 -6.51
CA ARG A 178 2.65 1.31 -7.81
C ARG A 178 2.07 2.55 -8.46
N ALA A 179 0.74 2.71 -8.46
CA ALA A 179 0.08 3.87 -9.01
C ALA A 179 0.37 5.16 -8.23
N ALA A 180 0.47 5.09 -6.89
CA ALA A 180 0.85 6.23 -6.06
C ALA A 180 2.29 6.66 -6.32
N TRP A 181 3.19 5.69 -6.49
CA TRP A 181 4.58 5.94 -6.88
C TRP A 181 4.67 6.59 -8.27
N GLU A 182 4.00 6.04 -9.28
CA GLU A 182 3.94 6.62 -10.64
C GLU A 182 3.34 8.04 -10.61
N ALA A 183 2.23 8.25 -9.91
CA ALA A 183 1.60 9.57 -9.78
C ALA A 183 2.50 10.59 -9.03
N SER A 184 3.29 10.14 -8.05
CA SER A 184 4.25 11.02 -7.37
C SER A 184 5.38 11.49 -8.28
N LEU A 185 5.81 10.65 -9.22
CA LEU A 185 6.83 11.00 -10.22
C LEU A 185 6.26 12.01 -11.23
N ASP A 186 5.04 11.76 -11.72
CA ASP A 186 4.38 12.65 -12.67
C ASP A 186 4.03 14.02 -12.05
N ALA A 187 3.56 14.03 -10.80
CA ALA A 187 3.32 15.26 -10.06
C ALA A 187 4.62 16.05 -9.85
N ALA A 188 5.72 15.38 -9.47
CA ALA A 188 7.02 16.04 -9.33
C ALA A 188 7.50 16.66 -10.66
N ALA A 189 7.29 15.96 -11.79
CA ALA A 189 7.62 16.47 -13.12
C ALA A 189 6.77 17.69 -13.52
N GLN A 190 5.45 17.65 -13.31
CA GLN A 190 4.55 18.76 -13.68
C GLN A 190 4.75 20.00 -12.81
N THR A 191 5.04 19.81 -11.52
CA THR A 191 5.27 20.95 -10.61
C THR A 191 6.59 21.65 -10.93
N ALA A 192 7.61 20.90 -11.39
CA ALA A 192 8.87 21.47 -11.88
C ALA A 192 8.65 22.33 -13.14
N GLU A 193 7.77 21.89 -14.05
CA GLU A 193 7.50 22.57 -15.32
C GLU A 193 6.66 23.87 -15.17
N GLN A 194 5.78 23.93 -14.15
CA GLN A 194 4.88 25.08 -13.93
C GLN A 194 5.41 26.16 -12.97
N SER A 195 6.51 25.90 -12.25
CA SER A 195 7.12 26.96 -11.44
C SER A 195 7.63 28.08 -12.36
N THR A 196 7.05 29.27 -12.24
CA THR A 196 7.56 30.50 -12.86
C THR A 196 8.82 30.92 -12.10
N GLY A 197 9.82 30.06 -12.12
CA GLY A 197 11.09 30.31 -11.48
C GLY A 197 11.70 31.56 -12.10
N ARG A 198 11.95 32.55 -11.23
CA ARG A 198 12.66 33.78 -11.57
C ARG A 198 14.01 33.46 -12.20
N PHE A 199 14.67 32.41 -11.74
CA PHE A 199 15.95 31.98 -12.27
C PHE A 199 15.78 30.80 -13.23
N SER A 200 16.56 30.75 -14.30
CA SER A 200 16.61 29.62 -15.22
C SER A 200 18.04 29.19 -15.46
N SER A 201 18.32 27.90 -15.36
CA SER A 201 19.63 27.30 -15.60
C SER A 201 19.60 26.41 -16.83
N THR A 202 20.71 26.36 -17.56
CA THR A 202 20.89 25.51 -18.74
C THR A 202 22.28 24.89 -18.72
N VAL A 203 22.35 23.57 -18.89
CA VAL A 203 23.59 22.80 -19.05
C VAL A 203 23.57 22.17 -20.44
N ALA A 204 24.57 22.47 -21.25
CA ALA A 204 24.72 21.94 -22.59
C ALA A 204 26.04 21.15 -22.71
N TYR A 205 25.96 19.93 -23.22
CA TYR A 205 27.12 19.06 -23.39
C TYR A 205 26.88 18.03 -24.50
N LEU A 206 27.94 17.45 -25.06
CA LEU A 206 27.86 16.34 -26.01
C LEU A 206 28.07 15.01 -25.27
N PRO A 207 27.07 14.15 -25.09
CA PRO A 207 27.25 12.88 -24.37
C PRO A 207 28.24 11.94 -25.06
N GLU A 208 28.92 11.09 -24.28
CA GLU A 208 29.77 10.03 -24.82
C GLU A 208 28.99 9.10 -25.76
N GLY A 209 29.45 8.96 -27.01
CA GLY A 209 28.82 8.12 -28.04
C GLY A 209 27.60 8.76 -28.73
N ALA A 210 27.24 10.00 -28.40
CA ALA A 210 26.19 10.74 -29.09
C ALA A 210 26.75 11.65 -30.19
N ASN A 211 25.94 11.93 -31.22
CA ASN A 211 26.27 12.84 -32.31
C ASN A 211 25.52 14.19 -32.20
N GLN A 212 24.86 14.45 -31.08
CA GLN A 212 24.03 15.65 -30.85
C GLN A 212 24.25 16.18 -29.44
N VAL A 213 24.33 17.51 -29.34
CA VAL A 213 24.42 18.22 -28.06
C VAL A 213 23.09 18.07 -27.32
N VAL A 214 23.17 17.69 -26.05
CA VAL A 214 22.03 17.64 -25.14
C VAL A 214 21.95 18.96 -24.39
N HIS A 215 20.75 19.51 -24.30
CA HIS A 215 20.45 20.72 -23.54
C HIS A 215 19.49 20.37 -22.41
N GLU A 216 19.97 20.45 -21.18
CA GLU A 216 19.15 20.29 -19.98
C GLU A 216 18.84 21.69 -19.44
N HIS A 217 17.57 21.94 -19.13
CA HIS A 217 17.10 23.23 -18.66
C HIS A 217 16.19 23.07 -17.45
N ALA A 218 16.29 24.00 -16.50
CA ALA A 218 15.43 24.06 -15.33
C ALA A 218 15.12 25.50 -14.94
N ARG A 219 14.01 25.69 -14.21
CA ARG A 219 13.61 26.97 -13.61
C ARG A 219 13.60 26.84 -12.10
N HIS A 220 13.94 27.93 -11.41
CA HIS A 220 14.21 27.97 -9.97
C HIS A 220 13.62 29.23 -9.33
N GLY A 221 13.10 29.10 -8.11
CA GLY A 221 12.53 30.23 -7.38
C GLY A 221 13.58 31.22 -6.88
N SER A 222 14.82 30.76 -6.72
CA SER A 222 15.94 31.54 -6.20
C SER A 222 17.26 31.24 -6.91
N GLU A 223 18.23 32.14 -6.77
CA GLU A 223 19.59 31.97 -7.31
C GLU A 223 20.28 30.75 -6.67
N ILE A 224 20.06 30.52 -5.37
CA ILE A 224 20.67 29.40 -4.65
C ILE A 224 20.14 28.05 -5.15
N GLU A 225 18.85 27.93 -5.42
CA GLU A 225 18.27 26.73 -6.04
C GLU A 225 18.84 26.49 -7.44
N ALA A 226 19.05 27.55 -8.21
CA ALA A 226 19.66 27.48 -9.53
C ALA A 226 21.12 26.99 -9.46
N ALA A 227 21.89 27.46 -8.47
CA ALA A 227 23.27 27.03 -8.23
C ALA A 227 23.35 25.55 -7.81
N VAL A 228 22.52 25.13 -6.86
CA VAL A 228 22.45 23.74 -6.38
C VAL A 228 22.09 22.77 -7.51
N TRP A 229 21.06 23.10 -8.30
CA TRP A 229 20.67 22.25 -9.43
C TRP A 229 21.80 22.12 -10.45
N THR A 230 22.44 23.24 -10.81
CA THR A 230 23.52 23.29 -11.79
C THR A 230 24.73 22.47 -11.34
N HIS A 231 25.13 22.61 -10.07
CA HIS A 231 26.20 21.82 -9.47
C HIS A 231 25.91 20.32 -9.57
N ASN A 232 24.69 19.91 -9.21
CA ASN A 232 24.27 18.51 -9.28
C ASN A 232 24.29 17.98 -10.72
N GLN A 233 23.79 18.73 -11.70
CA GLN A 233 23.82 18.29 -13.11
C GLN A 233 25.24 18.13 -13.64
N VAL A 234 26.12 19.13 -13.46
CA VAL A 234 27.50 19.08 -13.95
C VAL A 234 28.28 17.90 -13.32
N SER A 235 27.98 17.55 -12.07
CA SER A 235 28.59 16.39 -11.41
C SER A 235 28.13 15.04 -12.00
N GLN A 236 26.93 14.97 -12.60
CA GLN A 236 26.35 13.72 -13.12
C GLN A 236 26.64 13.47 -14.60
N ILE A 237 26.80 14.52 -15.40
CA ILE A 237 27.00 14.39 -16.86
C ILE A 237 28.31 13.68 -17.21
N ARG A 238 28.29 12.95 -18.34
CA ARG A 238 29.44 12.27 -18.93
C ARG A 238 29.66 12.76 -20.36
N PRO A 239 30.32 13.92 -20.55
CA PRO A 239 30.60 14.45 -21.88
C PRO A 239 31.62 13.57 -22.61
N ALA A 240 31.53 13.53 -23.94
CA ALA A 240 32.50 12.83 -24.78
C ALA A 240 33.90 13.45 -24.61
N PRO A 241 34.98 12.66 -24.67
CA PRO A 241 36.34 13.18 -24.52
C PRO A 241 36.63 14.32 -25.51
N GLY A 242 37.22 15.41 -25.01
CA GLY A 242 37.56 16.59 -25.81
C GLY A 242 36.40 17.52 -26.15
N THR A 243 35.24 17.35 -25.51
CA THR A 243 34.08 18.24 -25.69
C THR A 243 33.95 19.23 -24.54
N SER A 244 33.44 20.43 -24.84
CA SER A 244 33.16 21.46 -23.84
C SER A 244 31.76 21.27 -23.24
N VAL A 245 31.66 21.60 -21.95
CA VAL A 245 30.41 21.79 -21.22
C VAL A 245 30.15 23.29 -21.15
N LEU A 246 28.93 23.72 -21.49
CA LEU A 246 28.48 25.09 -21.33
C LEU A 246 27.39 25.13 -20.26
N VAL A 247 27.58 25.99 -19.27
CA VAL A 247 26.63 26.25 -18.20
C VAL A 247 26.24 27.72 -18.23
N SER A 248 24.95 28.00 -18.16
CA SER A 248 24.43 29.36 -18.07
C SER A 248 23.23 29.43 -17.16
N ALA A 249 23.21 30.38 -16.23
CA ALA A 249 22.06 30.70 -15.40
C ALA A 249 21.65 32.16 -15.60
N TYR A 250 20.34 32.41 -15.67
CA TYR A 250 19.74 33.71 -15.93
C TYR A 250 18.71 34.06 -14.86
N ASP A 251 18.68 35.32 -14.43
CA ASP A 251 17.60 35.94 -13.65
C ASP A 251 16.64 36.61 -14.65
N THR A 252 15.42 36.12 -14.72
CA THR A 252 14.37 36.65 -15.58
C THR A 252 13.49 37.58 -14.76
N ASP A 253 13.49 38.87 -15.11
CA ASP A 253 12.60 39.83 -14.45
C ASP A 253 11.12 39.60 -14.84
N ASP A 254 10.20 40.27 -14.14
CA ASP A 254 8.75 40.20 -14.40
C ASP A 254 8.37 40.65 -15.84
N LYS A 255 9.29 41.30 -16.55
CA LYS A 255 9.11 41.74 -17.94
C LYS A 255 9.68 40.74 -18.95
N GLY A 256 10.19 39.59 -18.49
CA GLY A 256 10.78 38.55 -19.32
C GLY A 256 12.21 38.83 -19.78
N ASN A 257 12.88 39.86 -19.25
CA ASN A 257 14.28 40.12 -19.59
C ASN A 257 15.18 39.20 -18.78
N ALA A 258 15.86 38.28 -19.46
CA ALA A 258 16.85 37.39 -18.87
C ALA A 258 18.20 38.12 -18.73
N ARG A 259 18.69 38.27 -17.49
CA ARG A 259 20.03 38.78 -17.17
C ARG A 259 20.92 37.61 -16.78
N PRO A 260 22.10 37.41 -17.41
CA PRO A 260 22.99 36.33 -17.02
C PRO A 260 23.51 36.58 -15.61
N VAL A 261 23.33 35.60 -14.73
CA VAL A 261 23.83 35.61 -13.34
C VAL A 261 25.11 34.80 -13.26
N PHE A 262 25.17 33.70 -14.00
CA PHE A 262 26.34 32.83 -14.07
C PHE A 262 26.53 32.29 -15.49
N ARG A 263 27.79 32.19 -15.93
CA ARG A 263 28.15 31.55 -17.19
C ARG A 263 29.56 30.98 -17.11
N ALA A 264 29.70 29.70 -17.43
CA ALA A 264 30.96 28.97 -17.48
C ALA A 264 31.00 28.11 -18.75
N GLU A 265 32.15 28.01 -19.40
CA GLU A 265 32.35 27.16 -20.57
C GLU A 265 33.76 26.58 -20.55
N GLY A 266 33.89 25.26 -20.70
CA GLY A 266 35.20 24.61 -20.68
C GLY A 266 35.13 23.10 -20.58
N GLU A 267 36.25 22.49 -20.21
CA GLU A 267 36.26 21.07 -19.82
C GLU A 267 35.44 20.85 -18.55
N ARG A 268 34.88 19.65 -18.39
CA ARG A 268 33.98 19.34 -17.26
C ARG A 268 34.60 19.69 -15.90
N GLU A 269 35.88 19.42 -15.69
CA GLU A 269 36.56 19.68 -14.41
C GLU A 269 36.61 21.19 -14.12
N ALA A 270 37.03 22.00 -15.10
CA ALA A 270 37.05 23.46 -14.96
C ALA A 270 35.66 24.05 -14.70
N VAL A 271 34.63 23.57 -15.42
CA VAL A 271 33.25 24.00 -15.22
C VAL A 271 32.72 23.58 -13.85
N THR A 272 33.10 22.40 -13.35
CA THR A 272 32.69 21.92 -12.01
C THR A 272 33.26 22.83 -10.92
N ASP A 273 34.52 23.24 -11.05
CA ASP A 273 35.17 24.13 -10.08
C ASP A 273 34.51 25.52 -10.07
N GLU A 274 34.22 26.09 -11.24
CA GLU A 274 33.54 27.39 -11.35
C GLU A 274 32.11 27.35 -10.79
N VAL A 275 31.35 26.29 -11.08
CA VAL A 275 30.00 26.10 -10.54
C VAL A 275 30.01 25.92 -9.02
N SER A 276 31.00 25.21 -8.47
CA SER A 276 31.16 25.06 -7.02
C SER A 276 31.44 26.41 -6.33
N GLN A 277 32.28 27.25 -6.92
CA GLN A 277 32.54 28.61 -6.41
C GLN A 277 31.28 29.49 -6.44
N TRP A 278 30.48 29.40 -7.50
CA TRP A 278 29.22 30.11 -7.60
C TRP A 278 28.20 29.65 -6.55
N TRP A 279 28.11 28.34 -6.30
CA TRP A 279 27.26 27.80 -5.25
C TRP A 279 27.64 28.32 -3.86
N ASP A 280 28.92 28.25 -3.49
CA ASP A 280 29.43 28.73 -2.20
C ASP A 280 29.16 30.23 -1.97
N THR A 281 29.32 31.05 -3.01
CA THR A 281 29.10 32.50 -2.92
C THR A 281 27.63 32.84 -2.74
N THR A 282 26.75 32.12 -3.42
CA THR A 282 25.30 32.31 -3.32
C THR A 282 24.76 31.86 -1.96
N GLU A 283 25.29 30.76 -1.41
CA GLU A 283 24.88 30.25 -0.08
C GLU A 283 25.23 31.26 1.03
N ARG A 284 26.42 31.87 0.97
CA ARG A 284 26.81 32.93 1.91
C ARG A 284 25.92 34.16 1.81
N ALA A 285 25.61 34.62 0.60
CA ALA A 285 24.74 35.78 0.37
C ALA A 285 23.31 35.54 0.89
N ALA A 286 22.75 34.34 0.66
CA ALA A 286 21.44 33.96 1.17
C ALA A 286 21.40 33.95 2.70
N THR A 287 22.47 33.44 3.33
CA THR A 287 22.59 33.41 4.79
C THR A 287 22.65 34.82 5.36
N GLU A 288 23.48 35.72 4.81
CA GLU A 288 23.61 37.11 5.27
C GLU A 288 22.32 37.93 5.16
N GLN A 289 21.49 37.67 4.14
CA GLN A 289 20.22 38.38 3.93
C GLN A 289 19.16 38.04 4.98
N ASP A 290 19.19 36.84 5.56
CA ASP A 290 18.25 36.41 6.61
C ASP A 290 18.58 37.04 7.98
N TRP A 291 19.86 37.32 8.25
CA TRP A 291 20.30 37.96 9.49
C TRP A 291 19.98 39.47 9.59
N GLY A 292 19.58 40.13 8.50
CA GLY A 292 19.24 41.56 8.47
C GLY A 292 17.84 41.91 9.01
N ARG A 293 16.98 40.92 9.29
CA ARG A 293 15.64 41.14 9.85
C ARG A 293 15.75 41.28 11.38
N ALA A 294 15.65 42.51 11.89
CA ALA A 294 15.57 42.74 13.33
C ALA A 294 14.46 41.84 13.92
N PRO A 295 14.70 41.14 15.05
CA PRO A 295 13.69 40.27 15.65
C PRO A 295 12.44 41.11 15.91
N GLU A 296 11.29 40.72 15.33
CA GLU A 296 10.03 41.39 15.65
C GLU A 296 9.86 41.35 17.17
N PRO A 297 9.45 42.46 17.81
CA PRO A 297 9.20 42.46 19.24
C PRO A 297 8.20 41.35 19.57
N GLU A 298 8.50 40.54 20.59
CA GLU A 298 7.62 39.44 21.03
C GLU A 298 6.18 39.95 21.20
N LEU A 299 5.27 39.42 20.39
CA LEU A 299 3.86 39.79 20.46
C LEU A 299 3.33 39.44 21.85
N THR A 300 2.59 40.37 22.46
CA THR A 300 1.87 40.06 23.70
C THR A 300 0.80 38.99 23.43
N ALA A 301 0.42 38.20 24.45
CA ALA A 301 -0.63 37.18 24.29
C ALA A 301 -1.95 37.75 23.74
N ALA A 302 -2.29 39.00 24.07
CA ALA A 302 -3.47 39.68 23.53
C ALA A 302 -3.35 39.99 22.03
N GLN A 303 -2.17 40.40 21.58
CA GLN A 303 -1.88 40.63 20.16
C GLN A 303 -1.87 39.32 19.38
N PHE A 304 -1.25 38.27 19.92
CA PHE A 304 -1.27 36.93 19.32
C PHE A 304 -2.72 36.43 19.11
N ASN A 305 -3.55 36.52 20.16
CA ASN A 305 -4.96 36.15 20.07
C ASN A 305 -5.78 37.03 19.11
N ALA A 306 -5.37 38.28 18.89
CA ALA A 306 -5.98 39.16 17.90
C ALA A 306 -5.61 38.74 16.47
N VAL A 307 -4.33 38.42 16.22
CA VAL A 307 -3.85 37.88 14.93
C VAL A 307 -4.55 36.58 14.60
N GLN A 308 -4.61 35.64 15.56
CA GLN A 308 -5.23 34.34 15.33
C GLN A 308 -6.72 34.45 14.99
N ARG A 309 -7.46 35.34 15.68
CA ARG A 309 -8.88 35.59 15.37
C ARG A 309 -9.09 36.15 13.97
N VAL A 310 -8.24 37.08 13.52
CA VAL A 310 -8.29 37.59 12.13
C VAL A 310 -8.05 36.46 11.14
N ARG A 311 -7.06 35.62 11.39
CA ARG A 311 -6.70 34.48 10.52
C ARG A 311 -7.81 33.44 10.44
N ASP A 312 -8.38 33.02 11.57
CA ASP A 312 -9.48 32.06 11.60
C ASP A 312 -10.72 32.59 10.86
N THR A 313 -11.04 33.87 11.07
CA THR A 313 -12.19 34.51 10.39
C THR A 313 -11.96 34.63 8.88
N GLN A 314 -10.74 34.92 8.44
CA GLN A 314 -10.37 34.93 7.03
C GLN A 314 -10.43 33.53 6.41
N ALA A 315 -9.98 32.50 7.12
CA ALA A 315 -10.06 31.11 6.67
C ALA A 315 -11.52 30.69 6.43
N GLU A 316 -12.39 30.98 7.41
CA GLU A 316 -13.82 30.67 7.32
C GLU A 316 -14.50 31.44 6.17
N LEU A 317 -14.23 32.75 6.04
CA LEU A 317 -14.78 33.56 4.96
C LEU A 317 -14.37 33.02 3.58
N ARG A 318 -13.08 32.72 3.38
CA ARG A 318 -12.58 32.14 2.12
C ARG A 318 -13.25 30.80 1.79
N GLN A 319 -13.46 29.96 2.80
CA GLN A 319 -14.14 28.69 2.62
C GLN A 319 -15.61 28.88 2.21
N ARG A 320 -16.33 29.82 2.85
CA ARG A 320 -17.72 30.15 2.50
C ARG A 320 -17.83 30.77 1.11
N VAL A 321 -16.90 31.64 0.71
CA VAL A 321 -16.83 32.24 -0.63
C VAL A 321 -16.61 31.15 -1.68
N ARG A 322 -15.65 30.25 -1.48
CA ARG A 322 -15.40 29.11 -2.40
C ARG A 322 -16.62 28.20 -2.53
N ALA A 323 -17.37 28.01 -1.44
CA ALA A 323 -18.60 27.22 -1.45
C ALA A 323 -19.81 27.96 -2.04
N GLY A 324 -19.67 29.23 -2.45
CA GLY A 324 -20.80 30.06 -2.92
C GLY A 324 -21.84 30.35 -1.84
N ARG A 325 -21.46 30.28 -0.55
CA ARG A 325 -22.35 30.44 0.61
C ARG A 325 -22.08 31.70 1.43
N ALA A 326 -21.12 32.53 1.01
CA ALA A 326 -20.81 33.77 1.71
C ALA A 326 -21.99 34.75 1.59
N THR A 327 -22.42 35.26 2.74
CA THR A 327 -23.47 36.27 2.87
C THR A 327 -22.87 37.63 3.20
N GLU A 328 -23.62 38.70 2.99
CA GLU A 328 -23.22 40.05 3.42
C GLU A 328 -22.93 40.10 4.94
N TRP A 329 -23.61 39.28 5.74
CA TRP A 329 -23.36 39.17 7.17
C TRP A 329 -21.97 38.61 7.48
N ASP A 330 -21.45 37.68 6.69
CA ASP A 330 -20.10 37.11 6.87
C ASP A 330 -19.01 38.15 6.64
N TYR A 331 -19.17 39.03 5.64
CA TYR A 331 -18.25 40.14 5.41
C TYR A 331 -18.29 41.17 6.54
N ARG A 332 -19.49 41.51 7.04
CA ARG A 332 -19.64 42.42 8.20
C ARG A 332 -19.05 41.81 9.46
N TYR A 333 -19.19 40.50 9.66
CA TYR A 333 -18.58 39.78 10.77
C TYR A 333 -17.04 39.81 10.67
N ALA A 334 -16.48 39.48 9.52
CA ALA A 334 -15.03 39.55 9.28
C ALA A 334 -14.47 40.96 9.54
N GLN A 335 -15.18 41.99 9.08
CA GLN A 335 -14.79 43.38 9.32
C GLN A 335 -14.85 43.75 10.80
N SER A 336 -15.87 43.29 11.54
CA SER A 336 -15.97 43.51 12.98
C SER A 336 -14.82 42.84 13.77
N VAL A 337 -14.33 41.69 13.30
CA VAL A 337 -13.17 40.99 13.90
C VAL A 337 -11.89 41.77 13.62
N THR A 338 -11.69 42.27 12.40
CA THR A 338 -10.55 43.15 12.07
C THR A 338 -10.57 44.43 12.90
N ASP A 339 -11.73 45.08 13.05
CA ASP A 339 -11.89 46.29 13.88
C ASP A 339 -11.62 46.01 15.37
N SER A 340 -12.01 44.84 15.87
CA SER A 340 -11.68 44.42 17.24
C SER A 340 -10.19 44.12 17.40
N ALA A 341 -9.55 43.51 16.42
CA ALA A 341 -8.12 43.21 16.43
C ALA A 341 -7.26 44.49 16.35
N ALA A 342 -7.75 45.51 15.64
CA ALA A 342 -7.11 46.82 15.55
C ALA A 342 -6.93 47.51 16.91
N LYS A 343 -7.74 47.17 17.93
CA LYS A 343 -7.57 47.68 19.31
C LYS A 343 -6.29 47.18 19.98
N HIS A 344 -5.75 46.04 19.55
CA HIS A 344 -4.54 45.43 20.11
C HIS A 344 -3.33 45.52 19.17
N LEU A 345 -3.55 45.45 17.85
CA LEU A 345 -2.50 45.44 16.83
C LEU A 345 -2.27 46.81 16.18
N GLY A 346 -3.20 47.75 16.35
CA GLY A 346 -3.31 48.93 15.50
C GLY A 346 -3.99 48.62 14.15
N PRO A 347 -4.64 49.61 13.52
CA PRO A 347 -5.45 49.41 12.32
C PRO A 347 -4.62 48.92 11.11
N ALA A 348 -3.40 49.44 10.93
CA ALA A 348 -2.55 49.07 9.81
C ALA A 348 -2.09 47.60 9.88
N ARG A 349 -1.67 47.10 11.06
CA ARG A 349 -1.25 45.71 11.22
C ARG A 349 -2.45 44.75 11.14
N ALA A 350 -3.60 45.12 11.70
CA ALA A 350 -4.81 44.30 11.59
C ALA A 350 -5.27 44.15 10.13
N ALA A 351 -5.23 45.23 9.33
CA ALA A 351 -5.51 45.17 7.90
C ALA A 351 -4.47 44.30 7.16
N TRP A 352 -3.18 44.49 7.43
CA TRP A 352 -2.13 43.69 6.80
C TRP A 352 -2.24 42.18 7.11
N GLU A 353 -2.52 41.80 8.37
CA GLU A 353 -2.76 40.39 8.73
C GLU A 353 -4.04 39.84 8.09
N THR A 354 -5.04 40.69 7.86
CA THR A 354 -6.27 40.30 7.16
C THR A 354 -5.97 39.92 5.70
N ASP A 355 -5.17 40.75 5.02
CA ASP A 355 -4.81 40.54 3.61
C ASP A 355 -3.82 39.39 3.42
N ASN A 356 -2.92 39.19 4.38
CA ASN A 356 -1.78 38.26 4.28
C ASN A 356 -1.89 37.04 5.21
N ALA A 357 -3.07 36.75 5.77
CA ALA A 357 -3.29 35.67 6.75
C ALA A 357 -2.68 34.32 6.35
N GLU A 358 -2.82 33.94 5.08
CA GLU A 358 -2.29 32.68 4.55
C GLU A 358 -0.77 32.75 4.31
N ALA A 359 -0.27 33.84 3.73
CA ALA A 359 1.16 34.02 3.45
C ALA A 359 2.00 34.15 4.73
N ASN A 360 1.41 34.69 5.80
CA ASN A 360 2.04 34.89 7.10
C ASN A 360 1.87 33.70 8.06
N SER A 361 1.27 32.63 7.59
CA SER A 361 1.08 31.43 8.38
C SER A 361 2.06 30.37 7.92
N ARG A 362 2.82 29.81 8.86
CA ARG A 362 3.69 28.68 8.56
C ARG A 362 2.87 27.43 8.31
N ALA A 363 1.83 27.20 9.11
CA ALA A 363 1.01 26.00 9.07
C ALA A 363 -0.45 26.32 8.71
N ILE A 364 -1.03 25.48 7.85
CA ILE A 364 -2.44 25.50 7.48
C ILE A 364 -3.02 24.16 7.88
N VAL A 365 -4.05 24.17 8.74
CA VAL A 365 -4.73 22.96 9.19
C VAL A 365 -6.12 22.89 8.58
N THR A 366 -6.45 21.71 8.06
CA THR A 366 -7.79 21.34 7.62
C THR A 366 -8.29 20.18 8.47
N VAL A 367 -9.41 20.38 9.16
CA VAL A 367 -10.15 19.32 9.86
C VAL A 367 -11.42 19.05 9.07
N SER A 368 -11.55 17.85 8.54
CA SER A 368 -12.75 17.39 7.84
C SER A 368 -13.44 16.32 8.66
N ALA A 369 -14.77 16.31 8.64
CA ALA A 369 -15.59 15.36 9.37
C ALA A 369 -16.69 14.84 8.43
N THR A 370 -16.79 13.52 8.34
CA THR A 370 -17.75 12.81 7.50
C THR A 370 -18.70 12.01 8.39
N ALA A 371 -19.97 12.38 8.40
CA ALA A 371 -21.01 11.68 9.12
C ALA A 371 -21.45 10.41 8.37
N ARG A 372 -22.12 9.51 9.09
CA ARG A 372 -22.60 8.21 8.55
C ARG A 372 -23.61 8.34 7.41
N ASP A 373 -24.33 9.45 7.35
CA ASP A 373 -25.26 9.81 6.27
C ASP A 373 -24.54 10.37 5.03
N GLY A 374 -23.21 10.45 5.06
CA GLY A 374 -22.39 11.05 4.01
C GLY A 374 -22.25 12.58 4.12
N GLY A 375 -22.85 13.21 5.13
CA GLY A 375 -22.70 14.65 5.36
C GLY A 375 -21.27 15.01 5.72
N THR A 376 -20.64 15.89 4.95
CA THR A 376 -19.27 16.37 5.23
C THR A 376 -19.28 17.80 5.76
N SER A 377 -18.54 18.04 6.84
CA SER A 377 -18.16 19.38 7.29
C SER A 377 -16.65 19.53 7.27
N GLN A 378 -16.17 20.74 7.04
CA GLN A 378 -14.75 21.04 6.99
C GLN A 378 -14.50 22.37 7.72
N SER A 379 -13.46 22.42 8.53
CA SER A 379 -12.94 23.60 9.21
C SER A 379 -11.50 23.82 8.74
N ILE A 380 -11.13 25.07 8.44
CA ILE A 380 -9.76 25.44 8.05
C ILE A 380 -9.29 26.58 8.95
N SER A 381 -8.05 26.49 9.45
CA SER A 381 -7.41 27.54 10.24
C SER A 381 -5.94 27.72 9.84
N TYR A 382 -5.41 28.92 10.08
CA TYR A 382 -4.04 29.31 9.73
C TYR A 382 -3.23 29.68 10.98
N PHE A 383 -2.00 29.20 11.07
CA PHE A 383 -1.16 29.34 12.27
C PHE A 383 0.26 29.83 11.96
N PRO A 384 0.84 30.69 12.80
CA PRO A 384 2.21 31.17 12.63
C PRO A 384 3.25 30.09 12.92
N THR A 385 2.93 29.12 13.79
CA THR A 385 3.82 28.01 14.16
C THR A 385 3.11 26.67 14.08
N GLU A 386 3.91 25.59 14.00
CA GLU A 386 3.39 24.22 14.05
C GLU A 386 2.79 23.89 15.43
N ALA A 387 3.39 24.38 16.51
CA ALA A 387 2.90 24.15 17.87
C ALA A 387 1.51 24.73 18.11
N ASP A 388 1.26 25.94 17.59
CA ASP A 388 -0.07 26.57 17.68
C ASP A 388 -1.10 25.80 16.85
N ALA A 389 -0.71 25.33 15.67
CA ALA A 389 -1.54 24.50 14.82
C ALA A 389 -1.93 23.19 15.51
N ALA A 390 -0.96 22.49 16.11
CA ALA A 390 -1.18 21.24 16.81
C ALA A 390 -2.10 21.42 18.01
N LYS A 391 -1.86 22.46 18.83
CA LYS A 391 -2.68 22.79 20.00
C LYS A 391 -4.13 23.10 19.61
N TRP A 392 -4.34 23.95 18.61
CA TRP A 392 -5.69 24.26 18.13
C TRP A 392 -6.39 23.01 17.61
N THR A 393 -5.68 22.18 16.84
CA THR A 393 -6.26 20.97 16.25
C THR A 393 -6.75 20.01 17.33
N HIS A 394 -5.94 19.79 18.36
CA HIS A 394 -6.31 18.94 19.49
C HIS A 394 -7.55 19.47 20.22
N SER A 395 -7.59 20.75 20.59
CA SER A 395 -8.77 21.38 21.20
C SER A 395 -9.98 21.28 20.27
N HIS A 396 -9.83 21.57 18.98
CA HIS A 396 -10.94 21.53 18.02
C HIS A 396 -11.52 20.12 17.88
N VAL A 397 -10.68 19.08 17.85
CA VAL A 397 -11.14 17.69 17.75
C VAL A 397 -11.80 17.21 19.06
N THR A 398 -11.25 17.56 20.22
CA THR A 398 -11.72 17.03 21.52
C THR A 398 -12.91 17.81 22.09
N GLU A 399 -12.94 19.13 21.91
CA GLU A 399 -13.97 20.00 22.50
C GLU A 399 -15.22 20.11 21.60
N THR A 400 -15.10 19.83 20.30
CA THR A 400 -16.26 19.81 19.41
C THR A 400 -17.14 18.59 19.70
N ASN A 401 -18.45 18.82 19.86
CA ASN A 401 -19.43 17.76 20.10
C ASN A 401 -19.79 17.04 18.79
N TRP A 402 -18.93 16.12 18.34
CA TRP A 402 -19.16 15.34 17.13
C TRP A 402 -20.29 14.31 17.32
N LYS A 403 -21.07 14.08 16.28
CA LYS A 403 -22.08 13.00 16.30
C LYS A 403 -21.40 11.62 16.38
N PRO A 404 -21.99 10.63 17.08
CA PRO A 404 -21.47 9.27 17.08
C PRO A 404 -21.33 8.69 15.67
N GLY A 405 -20.17 8.07 15.40
CA GLY A 405 -19.88 7.46 14.09
C GLY A 405 -19.39 8.42 13.01
N VAL A 406 -19.04 9.66 13.37
CA VAL A 406 -18.33 10.59 12.48
C VAL A 406 -16.87 10.15 12.33
N THR A 407 -16.40 10.09 11.08
CA THR A 407 -14.97 9.95 10.76
C THR A 407 -14.37 11.34 10.58
N ILE A 408 -13.33 11.65 11.34
CA ILE A 408 -12.58 12.90 11.30
C ILE A 408 -11.27 12.64 10.57
N ALA A 409 -10.89 13.52 9.64
CA ALA A 409 -9.58 13.53 9.01
C ALA A 409 -8.94 14.90 9.16
N VAL A 410 -7.71 14.91 9.69
CA VAL A 410 -6.88 16.10 9.92
C VAL A 410 -5.75 16.11 8.90
N ARG A 411 -5.50 17.26 8.28
CA ARG A 411 -4.34 17.49 7.41
C ARG A 411 -3.71 18.83 7.76
N ALA A 412 -2.44 18.83 8.14
CA ALA A 412 -1.64 20.03 8.32
C ALA A 412 -0.54 20.11 7.26
N ARG A 413 -0.40 21.26 6.62
CA ARG A 413 0.62 21.53 5.58
C ARG A 413 1.27 22.87 5.81
N GLU A 414 2.49 23.05 5.31
CA GLU A 414 3.07 24.39 5.28
C GLU A 414 2.37 25.26 4.23
N ALA A 415 2.29 26.58 4.42
CA ALA A 415 1.53 27.43 3.50
C ALA A 415 2.04 27.38 2.05
N CYS A 416 3.36 27.32 1.86
CA CYS A 416 4.02 27.20 0.57
C CYS A 416 4.09 25.76 0.03
N GLN A 417 3.78 24.75 0.85
CA GLN A 417 3.85 23.35 0.44
C GLN A 417 2.45 22.76 0.22
N GLN A 418 2.27 22.01 -0.86
CA GLN A 418 1.03 21.25 -1.06
C GLN A 418 1.00 19.96 -0.25
N ARG A 419 2.17 19.37 0.02
CA ARG A 419 2.28 18.13 0.77
C ARG A 419 2.03 18.39 2.25
N PRO A 420 1.06 17.70 2.88
CA PRO A 420 0.89 17.79 4.33
C PRO A 420 2.06 17.14 5.05
N PHE A 421 2.54 17.79 6.10
CA PHE A 421 3.54 17.23 7.01
C PHE A 421 2.87 16.38 8.11
N TYR A 422 1.57 16.55 8.33
CA TYR A 422 0.79 15.77 9.30
C TYR A 422 -0.56 15.34 8.73
N ILE A 423 -0.89 14.05 8.86
CA ILE A 423 -2.18 13.48 8.47
C ILE A 423 -2.61 12.45 9.53
N THR A 424 -3.85 12.54 10.01
CA THR A 424 -4.51 11.43 10.73
C THR A 424 -5.98 11.34 10.31
N GLU A 425 -6.56 10.15 10.39
CA GLU A 425 -7.97 9.88 10.10
C GLU A 425 -8.51 8.81 11.05
N GLY A 426 -9.72 9.02 11.59
CA GLY A 426 -10.34 8.06 12.50
C GLY A 426 -11.58 8.62 13.20
N ASN A 427 -12.03 7.95 14.26
CA ASN A 427 -13.05 8.52 15.14
C ASN A 427 -12.45 9.61 16.05
N GLN A 428 -13.30 10.37 16.75
CA GLN A 428 -12.87 11.45 17.65
C GLN A 428 -11.82 11.02 18.69
N ILE A 429 -11.93 9.81 19.25
CA ILE A 429 -11.01 9.33 20.28
C ILE A 429 -9.63 9.08 19.66
N THR A 430 -9.59 8.40 18.50
CA THR A 430 -8.34 8.12 17.78
C THR A 430 -7.65 9.41 17.35
N VAL A 431 -8.37 10.29 16.65
CA VAL A 431 -7.80 11.56 16.16
C VAL A 431 -7.45 12.49 17.32
N GLY A 432 -8.25 12.51 18.39
CA GLY A 432 -7.97 13.30 19.59
C GLY A 432 -6.65 12.90 20.25
N ARG A 433 -6.38 11.59 20.34
CA ARG A 433 -5.12 11.05 20.86
C ARG A 433 -3.93 11.40 19.95
N ASP A 434 -4.08 11.23 18.64
CA ASP A 434 -3.00 11.50 17.68
C ASP A 434 -2.64 13.00 17.65
N THR A 435 -3.64 13.87 17.78
CA THR A 435 -3.44 15.33 17.82
C THR A 435 -2.90 15.81 19.16
N GLU A 436 -3.21 15.11 20.26
CA GLU A 436 -2.56 15.33 21.56
C GLU A 436 -1.06 15.07 21.48
N LEU A 437 -0.68 13.96 20.82
CA LEU A 437 0.71 13.60 20.60
C LEU A 437 1.43 14.68 19.79
N TRP A 438 0.84 15.07 18.66
CA TRP A 438 1.41 16.12 17.80
C TRP A 438 1.58 17.45 18.57
N ALA A 439 0.63 17.80 19.43
CA ALA A 439 0.71 19.00 20.28
C ALA A 439 1.77 18.90 21.38
N ALA A 440 2.11 17.69 21.83
CA ALA A 440 3.19 17.45 22.78
C ALA A 440 4.56 17.55 22.09
N GLU A 441 4.74 16.88 20.95
CA GLU A 441 6.00 16.85 20.18
C GLU A 441 6.45 18.26 19.76
N THR A 442 5.50 19.10 19.36
CA THR A 442 5.78 20.47 18.91
C THR A 442 6.00 21.47 20.06
N ARG A 443 5.55 21.16 21.28
CA ARG A 443 5.71 22.02 22.46
C ARG A 443 7.15 22.02 22.98
N ASP A 444 7.84 20.90 22.86
CA ASP A 444 9.19 20.73 23.43
C ASP A 444 10.30 21.38 22.59
N GLY A 445 9.92 22.21 21.60
CA GLY A 445 10.89 22.95 20.78
C GLY A 445 11.78 22.03 19.95
N PHE A 446 11.33 20.79 19.70
CA PHE A 446 12.01 19.86 18.82
C PHE A 446 11.93 20.41 17.39
N ASN A 447 12.89 21.28 17.06
CA ASN A 447 13.06 21.88 15.75
C ASN A 447 13.02 20.77 14.69
N SER A 448 11.89 20.64 13.99
CA SER A 448 11.72 19.73 12.85
C SER A 448 12.71 20.04 11.72
N THR A 449 13.34 21.23 11.73
CA THR A 449 14.49 21.55 10.89
C THR A 449 15.71 20.66 11.18
N ASN A 450 15.97 20.27 12.43
CA ASN A 450 17.10 19.39 12.76
C ASN A 450 16.89 17.93 12.32
N THR A 451 15.66 17.47 12.12
CA THR A 451 15.41 16.10 11.64
C THR A 451 15.66 15.98 10.13
N SER A 452 15.45 17.07 9.37
CA SER A 452 15.87 17.19 7.98
C SER A 452 17.39 17.39 7.89
N GLN A 453 17.96 18.24 8.74
CA GLN A 453 19.40 18.54 8.75
C GLN A 453 20.26 17.36 9.26
N ALA A 454 19.76 16.57 10.21
CA ALA A 454 20.43 15.33 10.66
C ALA A 454 20.34 14.19 9.63
N ARG A 455 19.38 14.23 8.70
CA ARG A 455 19.35 13.33 7.54
C ARG A 455 20.34 13.77 6.46
N ASP A 456 20.51 15.07 6.28
CA ASP A 456 21.47 15.64 5.31
C ASP A 456 22.92 15.58 5.80
N ASP A 457 23.19 15.77 7.10
CA ASP A 457 24.52 15.64 7.69
C ASP A 457 25.01 14.18 7.72
N HIS A 458 24.08 13.21 7.85
CA HIS A 458 24.44 11.80 7.73
C HIS A 458 24.83 11.43 6.28
N PHE A 459 24.32 12.17 5.29
CA PHE A 459 24.69 12.02 3.87
C PHE A 459 26.03 12.70 3.53
N ARG A 460 26.38 13.80 4.23
CA ARG A 460 27.66 14.50 4.06
C ARG A 460 28.86 13.83 4.75
N SER A 461 28.62 12.96 5.75
CA SER A 461 29.69 12.23 6.45
C SER A 461 29.92 10.80 5.96
N SER A 462 29.18 10.33 4.95
CA SER A 462 29.37 9.00 4.38
C SER A 462 30.58 9.00 3.45
N ASP A 463 31.62 8.29 3.88
CA ASP A 463 32.83 7.97 3.11
C ASP A 463 32.42 7.53 1.68
N PRO A 464 32.92 8.15 0.59
CA PRO A 464 32.50 7.86 -0.78
C PRO A 464 32.55 6.36 -1.14
N ASP A 465 33.43 5.59 -0.50
CA ASP A 465 33.51 4.15 -0.66
C ASP A 465 32.26 3.41 -0.15
N THR A 466 31.60 3.94 0.90
CA THR A 466 30.34 3.38 1.43
C THR A 466 29.17 3.64 0.48
N VAL A 467 29.12 4.81 -0.15
CA VAL A 467 28.08 5.17 -1.13
C VAL A 467 28.23 4.35 -2.41
N VAL A 468 29.47 4.10 -2.86
CA VAL A 468 29.72 3.22 -4.01
C VAL A 468 29.34 1.78 -3.70
N ALA A 469 29.70 1.28 -2.51
CA ALA A 469 29.32 -0.07 -2.07
C ALA A 469 27.80 -0.25 -1.96
N GLU A 470 27.09 0.77 -1.46
CA GLU A 470 25.64 0.75 -1.35
C GLU A 470 24.96 0.86 -2.71
N ARG A 471 25.48 1.70 -3.62
CA ARG A 471 25.00 1.77 -5.01
C ARG A 471 25.17 0.44 -5.75
N ASP A 472 26.32 -0.20 -5.59
CA ASP A 472 26.61 -1.47 -6.27
C ASP A 472 25.78 -2.61 -5.65
N ARG A 473 25.51 -2.57 -4.34
CA ARG A 473 24.53 -3.44 -3.68
C ARG A 473 23.13 -3.25 -4.24
N LEU A 474 22.66 -2.00 -4.35
CA LEU A 474 21.33 -1.69 -4.88
C LEU A 474 21.20 -2.08 -6.36
N ARG A 475 22.26 -1.95 -7.16
CA ARG A 475 22.30 -2.50 -8.53
C ARG A 475 22.15 -4.01 -8.54
N GLY A 476 22.85 -4.73 -7.68
CA GLY A 476 22.70 -6.18 -7.54
C GLY A 476 21.29 -6.59 -7.12
N GLU A 477 20.68 -5.85 -6.19
CA GLU A 477 19.29 -6.07 -5.76
C GLU A 477 18.29 -5.80 -6.90
N LEU A 478 18.52 -4.75 -7.72
CA LEU A 478 17.69 -4.40 -8.87
C LEU A 478 17.80 -5.42 -10.00
N GLU A 479 19.01 -5.91 -10.31
CA GLU A 479 19.21 -6.98 -11.29
C GLU A 479 18.57 -8.30 -10.82
N SER A 480 18.68 -8.63 -9.53
CA SER A 480 18.00 -9.77 -8.91
C SER A 480 16.47 -9.65 -8.99
N LEU A 481 15.93 -8.46 -8.72
CA LEU A 481 14.49 -8.17 -8.84
C LEU A 481 14.02 -8.25 -10.29
N SER A 482 14.76 -7.67 -11.23
CA SER A 482 14.45 -7.71 -12.66
C SER A 482 14.44 -9.15 -13.18
N THR A 483 15.41 -9.96 -12.77
CA THR A 483 15.48 -11.39 -13.12
C THR A 483 14.29 -12.17 -12.55
N ARG A 484 13.95 -11.96 -11.26
CA ARG A 484 12.76 -12.56 -10.64
C ARG A 484 11.46 -12.13 -11.32
N HIS A 485 11.36 -10.86 -11.72
CA HIS A 485 10.20 -10.35 -12.43
C HIS A 485 10.03 -11.00 -13.81
N ARG A 486 11.12 -11.13 -14.57
CA ARG A 486 11.13 -11.81 -15.86
C ARG A 486 10.69 -13.28 -15.72
N LEU A 487 11.26 -14.01 -14.76
CA LEU A 487 10.87 -15.39 -14.48
C LEU A 487 9.40 -15.50 -14.06
N SER A 488 8.88 -14.52 -13.31
CA SER A 488 7.46 -14.49 -12.95
C SER A 488 6.55 -14.26 -14.16
N ILE A 489 6.97 -13.44 -15.13
CA ILE A 489 6.20 -13.24 -16.38
C ILE A 489 6.18 -14.55 -17.19
N GLU A 490 7.33 -15.20 -17.35
CA GLU A 490 7.43 -16.48 -18.07
C GLU A 490 6.58 -17.56 -17.40
N HIS A 491 6.66 -17.72 -16.07
CA HIS A 491 5.85 -18.68 -15.33
C HIS A 491 4.34 -18.40 -15.41
N ASN A 492 3.95 -17.12 -15.40
CA ASN A 492 2.54 -16.75 -15.60
C ASN A 492 2.06 -17.07 -17.02
N GLY A 493 2.93 -16.96 -18.02
CA GLY A 493 2.67 -17.42 -19.39
C GLY A 493 2.39 -18.92 -19.44
N ASP A 494 3.23 -19.72 -18.82
CA ASP A 494 3.06 -21.18 -18.75
C ASP A 494 1.76 -21.59 -18.04
N LEU A 495 1.42 -20.91 -16.93
CA LEU A 495 0.16 -21.15 -16.22
C LEU A 495 -1.06 -20.75 -17.06
N ALA A 496 -0.97 -19.67 -17.82
CA ALA A 496 -2.04 -19.27 -18.73
C ALA A 496 -2.24 -20.31 -19.85
N GLU A 497 -1.16 -20.84 -20.42
CA GLU A 497 -1.22 -21.89 -21.43
C GLU A 497 -1.77 -23.21 -20.86
N GLN A 498 -1.35 -23.59 -19.64
CA GLN A 498 -1.87 -24.77 -18.95
C GLN A 498 -3.37 -24.63 -18.66
N ASN A 499 -3.83 -23.46 -18.22
CA ASN A 499 -5.25 -23.18 -18.02
C ASN A 499 -6.02 -23.24 -19.34
N ALA A 500 -5.47 -22.70 -20.43
CA ALA A 500 -6.08 -22.80 -21.75
C ALA A 500 -6.17 -24.27 -22.22
N ARG A 501 -5.18 -25.11 -21.90
CA ARG A 501 -5.20 -26.54 -22.19
C ARG A 501 -6.26 -27.29 -21.36
N LEU A 502 -6.34 -27.03 -20.06
CA LEU A 502 -7.35 -27.64 -19.18
C LEU A 502 -8.77 -27.23 -19.58
N THR A 503 -8.96 -25.97 -19.98
CA THR A 503 -10.25 -25.46 -20.47
C THR A 503 -10.67 -26.18 -21.75
N ARG A 504 -9.74 -26.41 -22.68
CA ARG A 504 -9.97 -27.23 -23.88
C ARG A 504 -10.34 -28.68 -23.53
N GLN A 505 -9.64 -29.30 -22.57
CA GLN A 505 -9.95 -30.66 -22.12
C GLN A 505 -11.34 -30.76 -21.46
N LEU A 506 -11.70 -29.81 -20.61
CA LEU A 506 -13.04 -29.77 -20.01
C LEU A 506 -14.13 -29.57 -21.05
N SER A 507 -13.89 -28.72 -22.05
CA SER A 507 -14.84 -28.51 -23.15
C SER A 507 -15.03 -29.79 -23.97
N ALA A 508 -13.94 -30.53 -24.26
CA ALA A 508 -14.01 -31.81 -24.95
C ALA A 508 -14.77 -32.88 -24.15
N LEU A 509 -14.49 -33.03 -22.84
CA LEU A 509 -15.21 -33.96 -21.97
C LEU A 509 -16.69 -33.60 -21.81
N THR A 510 -17.02 -32.30 -21.85
CA THR A 510 -18.41 -31.84 -21.78
C THR A 510 -19.16 -32.21 -23.06
N ALA A 511 -18.53 -32.05 -24.22
CA ALA A 511 -19.09 -32.49 -25.50
C ALA A 511 -19.30 -34.02 -25.54
N GLU A 512 -18.32 -34.80 -25.10
CA GLU A 512 -18.42 -36.27 -25.02
C GLU A 512 -19.57 -36.71 -24.08
N ARG A 513 -19.73 -36.05 -22.93
CA ARG A 513 -20.85 -36.31 -22.02
C ARG A 513 -22.20 -36.03 -22.68
N ASP A 514 -22.30 -34.96 -23.46
CA ASP A 514 -23.55 -34.58 -24.10
C ASP A 514 -23.92 -35.55 -25.24
N GLU A 515 -22.93 -36.03 -26.01
CA GLU A 515 -23.10 -37.12 -26.99
C GLU A 515 -23.54 -38.44 -26.31
N LEU A 516 -22.93 -38.79 -25.18
CA LEU A 516 -23.35 -39.95 -24.39
C LEU A 516 -24.77 -39.80 -23.82
N ARG A 517 -25.24 -38.58 -23.54
CA ARG A 517 -26.62 -38.34 -23.12
C ARG A 517 -27.59 -38.52 -24.26
N GLU A 518 -27.25 -38.00 -25.44
CA GLU A 518 -28.07 -38.12 -26.64
C GLU A 518 -28.25 -39.58 -27.06
N THR A 519 -27.15 -40.35 -27.13
CA THR A 519 -27.20 -41.80 -27.40
C THR A 519 -28.00 -42.58 -26.36
N ASN A 520 -27.90 -42.20 -25.08
CA ASN A 520 -28.68 -42.84 -24.02
C ASN A 520 -30.18 -42.52 -24.15
N THR A 521 -30.55 -41.28 -24.51
CA THR A 521 -31.95 -40.94 -24.81
C THR A 521 -32.50 -41.69 -26.02
N GLU A 522 -31.69 -41.89 -27.07
CA GLU A 522 -32.08 -42.71 -28.22
C GLU A 522 -32.32 -44.18 -27.83
N LEU A 523 -31.40 -44.77 -27.06
CA LEU A 523 -31.54 -46.14 -26.56
C LEU A 523 -32.77 -46.31 -25.67
N VAL A 524 -33.05 -45.35 -24.79
CA VAL A 524 -34.27 -45.34 -23.95
C VAL A 524 -35.53 -45.27 -24.81
N ASN A 525 -35.54 -44.44 -25.85
CA ASN A 525 -36.68 -44.37 -26.79
C ASN A 525 -36.84 -45.69 -27.58
N GLN A 526 -35.76 -46.31 -28.03
CA GLN A 526 -35.81 -47.62 -28.69
C GLN A 526 -36.35 -48.72 -27.76
N LEU A 527 -35.93 -48.74 -26.49
CA LEU A 527 -36.48 -49.65 -25.47
C LEU A 527 -37.97 -49.41 -25.20
N ALA A 528 -38.41 -48.15 -25.18
CA ALA A 528 -39.82 -47.82 -25.01
C ALA A 528 -40.68 -48.30 -26.20
N THR A 529 -40.18 -48.15 -27.44
CA THR A 529 -40.91 -48.62 -28.64
C THR A 529 -40.97 -50.15 -28.75
N THR A 530 -39.90 -50.86 -28.35
CA THR A 530 -39.87 -52.33 -28.33
C THR A 530 -40.73 -52.93 -27.22
N ASN A 531 -40.77 -52.32 -26.03
CA ASN A 531 -41.68 -52.74 -24.96
C ASN A 531 -43.14 -52.31 -25.18
N GLY A 532 -43.37 -51.26 -25.98
CA GLY A 532 -44.73 -50.85 -26.37
C GLY A 532 -45.42 -51.85 -27.32
N HIS A 533 -44.64 -52.59 -28.13
CA HIS A 533 -45.20 -53.57 -29.08
C HIS A 533 -45.55 -54.93 -28.45
N THR A 534 -45.08 -55.23 -27.24
CA THR A 534 -45.36 -56.50 -26.54
C THR A 534 -46.59 -56.46 -25.63
N ASN A 535 -47.18 -55.29 -25.38
CA ASN A 535 -48.33 -55.13 -24.48
C ASN A 535 -49.70 -54.97 -25.16
N ASP A 536 -49.77 -55.00 -26.49
CA ASP A 536 -51.03 -54.78 -27.23
C ASP A 536 -51.80 -56.08 -27.59
N HIS A 537 -51.50 -57.21 -26.92
CA HIS A 537 -52.13 -58.52 -27.20
C HIS A 537 -52.76 -59.23 -25.99
N SER A 538 -52.99 -58.57 -24.84
CA SER A 538 -53.76 -59.19 -23.76
C SER A 538 -54.71 -58.22 -23.07
N ASN A 539 -55.77 -57.85 -23.80
CA ASN A 539 -56.98 -57.32 -23.19
C ASN A 539 -57.94 -58.50 -22.96
N GLY A 540 -58.26 -58.79 -21.70
CA GLY A 540 -59.33 -59.72 -21.34
C GLY A 540 -59.05 -60.62 -20.15
N HIS A 541 -59.02 -60.06 -18.94
CA HIS A 541 -59.80 -60.63 -17.82
C HIS A 541 -59.82 -59.69 -16.63
N THR A 542 -60.98 -59.06 -16.44
CA THR A 542 -61.41 -58.43 -15.19
C THR A 542 -61.57 -59.50 -14.12
N ASN A 543 -60.91 -59.36 -12.98
CA ASN A 543 -61.45 -59.79 -11.69
C ASN A 543 -60.83 -58.97 -10.57
N GLY A 544 -61.72 -58.34 -9.79
CA GLY A 544 -61.37 -57.34 -8.80
C GLY A 544 -60.59 -57.89 -7.61
N ARG A 545 -59.78 -57.02 -7.02
CA ARG A 545 -59.39 -57.12 -5.62
C ARG A 545 -59.12 -55.74 -5.04
N GLU A 546 -60.04 -55.38 -4.16
CA GLU A 546 -60.02 -54.50 -2.99
C GLU A 546 -58.84 -53.55 -2.78
N SER A 547 -59.23 -52.28 -2.61
CA SER A 547 -58.44 -51.17 -2.09
C SER A 547 -57.79 -51.48 -0.74
N ILE A 548 -56.47 -51.38 -0.68
CA ILE A 548 -55.72 -51.31 0.58
C ILE A 548 -55.75 -49.86 1.06
N PRO A 549 -56.16 -49.57 2.33
CA PRO A 549 -56.28 -48.21 2.86
C PRO A 549 -54.90 -47.56 3.08
N GLY A 550 -54.86 -46.24 2.92
CA GLY A 550 -53.65 -45.43 2.96
C GLY A 550 -52.87 -45.51 4.28
N HIS A 551 -51.55 -45.68 4.15
CA HIS A 551 -50.59 -45.34 5.18
C HIS A 551 -50.13 -43.89 4.98
N ALA A 552 -50.61 -43.02 5.86
CA ALA A 552 -50.09 -41.68 6.06
C ALA A 552 -48.65 -41.74 6.58
N PHE A 553 -47.69 -41.32 5.77
CA PHE A 553 -46.36 -40.91 6.24
C PHE A 553 -46.44 -39.44 6.65
N ALA A 554 -46.92 -39.21 7.87
CA ALA A 554 -46.60 -38.00 8.64
C ALA A 554 -45.31 -38.28 9.42
N GLY A 555 -44.27 -37.47 9.24
CA GLY A 555 -43.02 -37.65 9.96
C GLY A 555 -41.95 -36.60 9.69
N LEU A 556 -41.84 -35.65 10.62
CA LEU A 556 -40.61 -34.96 11.04
C LEU A 556 -40.05 -33.84 10.14
N VAL A 557 -40.72 -32.69 10.20
CA VAL A 557 -40.06 -31.39 10.14
C VAL A 557 -39.89 -30.91 11.58
N ASN A 558 -38.69 -31.06 12.13
CA ASN A 558 -38.32 -30.43 13.41
C ASN A 558 -38.01 -28.95 13.14
N GLY A 559 -38.96 -28.08 13.49
CA GLY A 559 -38.67 -26.70 13.84
C GLY A 559 -37.96 -26.66 15.19
N HIS A 560 -36.82 -26.00 15.23
CA HIS A 560 -36.14 -25.69 16.49
C HIS A 560 -36.04 -24.18 16.61
N ASP A 561 -37.08 -23.60 17.21
CA ASP A 561 -37.02 -22.30 17.84
C ASP A 561 -36.05 -22.37 19.02
N ARG A 562 -35.15 -21.40 19.11
CA ARG A 562 -34.35 -21.16 20.30
C ARG A 562 -34.33 -19.67 20.60
N GLU A 563 -35.42 -19.23 21.21
CA GLU A 563 -35.45 -18.05 22.06
C GLU A 563 -34.87 -18.39 23.44
N GLY A 564 -34.12 -17.44 24.01
CA GLY A 564 -34.06 -17.20 25.45
C GLY A 564 -33.10 -18.07 26.28
N MET A 565 -31.99 -17.48 26.71
CA MET A 565 -31.59 -17.53 28.12
C MET A 565 -30.59 -16.41 28.42
N GLU A 566 -31.13 -15.33 28.98
CA GLU A 566 -30.43 -14.45 29.91
C GLU A 566 -30.12 -15.23 31.20
N ARG A 567 -28.89 -15.10 31.69
CA ARG A 567 -28.53 -14.94 33.10
C ARG A 567 -27.12 -14.38 33.22
#